data_AF-A0A4U9V722-F1
#
_entry.id   AF-A0A4U9V722-F1
#
_cell.length_a   1.000
_cell.length_b   1.000
_cell.length_c   1.000
_cell.angle_alpha   90.00
_cell.angle_beta   90.00
_cell.angle_gamma   90.00
#
_symmetry.space_group_name_H-M   'P 1'
#
loop_
_entity.id
_entity.type
_entity.pdbx_description
1 polymer ?
#
loop_
_entity_poly.entity_id
_entity_poly.type
_entity_poly.pdbx_seq_one_letter_code
_entity_poly.pdbx_strand_id
1 'polypeptide(L)'
;MGLAVLLDHENCLNWQGLRCDVCYRVCPQIDKAITLDLQHNERTGKHAMFLPTVHSQDCTGCGKCEQACVLEQAAIKVLPMELARGQLGEHYRWGWQEKQRAGHSLVAGRPHIAGTRA
;
A
#
# COMPACT_ATOMS: atom_id res chain seq x y z
N MET A 1 15.93 9.53 -6.94
CA MET A 1 15.33 9.08 -5.67
C MET A 1 14.66 7.73 -5.90
N GLY A 2 14.66 6.85 -4.89
CA GLY A 2 14.04 5.51 -4.98
C GLY A 2 12.69 5.45 -4.26
N LEU A 3 12.04 4.29 -4.31
CA LEU A 3 10.80 3.98 -3.62
C LEU A 3 10.97 2.68 -2.82
N ALA A 4 10.59 2.69 -1.55
CA ALA A 4 10.52 1.47 -0.77
C ALA A 4 9.35 0.60 -1.27
N VAL A 5 9.62 -0.68 -1.52
CA VAL A 5 8.65 -1.66 -1.98
C VAL A 5 8.77 -2.88 -1.10
N LEU A 6 7.65 -3.32 -0.54
CA LEU A 6 7.58 -4.62 0.12
C LEU A 6 7.55 -5.69 -0.98
N LEU A 7 8.65 -6.44 -1.11
CA LEU A 7 8.86 -7.40 -2.18
C LEU A 7 8.51 -8.82 -1.76
N ASP A 8 8.59 -9.11 -0.47
CA ASP A 8 8.43 -10.46 0.06
C ASP A 8 7.36 -10.50 1.15
N HIS A 9 6.14 -10.85 0.74
CA HIS A 9 5.02 -11.06 1.66
C HIS A 9 5.12 -12.41 2.39
N GLU A 10 5.88 -13.38 1.85
CA GLU A 10 5.99 -14.72 2.41
C GLU A 10 6.91 -14.76 3.63
N ASN A 11 7.95 -13.90 3.66
CA ASN A 11 8.88 -13.83 4.79
C ASN A 11 8.66 -12.60 5.69
N CYS A 12 7.94 -11.56 5.24
CA CYS A 12 7.67 -10.40 6.08
C CYS A 12 6.89 -10.80 7.35
N LEU A 13 7.48 -10.60 8.52
CA LEU A 13 6.91 -11.01 9.81
C LEU A 13 5.49 -10.45 10.03
N ASN A 14 5.24 -9.18 9.65
CA ASN A 14 3.91 -8.57 9.75
C ASN A 14 2.87 -9.23 8.83
N TRP A 15 3.27 -9.68 7.65
CA TRP A 15 2.40 -10.47 6.76
C TRP A 15 2.17 -11.88 7.27
N GLN A 16 3.15 -12.46 7.96
CA GLN A 16 3.01 -13.75 8.63
C GLN A 16 2.18 -13.68 9.93
N GLY A 17 1.71 -12.49 10.30
CA GLY A 17 0.90 -12.24 11.50
C GLY A 17 1.72 -12.13 12.79
N LEU A 18 3.03 -12.01 12.69
CA LEU A 18 3.91 -11.65 13.81
C LEU A 18 4.05 -10.14 13.89
N ARG A 19 4.10 -9.59 15.10
CA ARG A 19 4.17 -8.14 15.28
C ARG A 19 5.63 -7.66 15.31
N CYS A 20 6.10 -7.12 14.19
CA CYS A 20 7.44 -6.55 14.03
C CYS A 20 7.39 -5.01 13.95
N ASP A 21 6.58 -4.44 13.05
CA ASP A 21 6.36 -2.99 12.85
C ASP A 21 7.62 -2.11 12.66
N VAL A 22 8.82 -2.70 12.55
CA VAL A 22 10.09 -1.95 12.63
C VAL A 22 10.28 -0.98 11.46
N CYS A 23 9.94 -1.42 10.24
CA CYS A 23 10.04 -0.61 9.03
C CYS A 23 9.09 0.60 9.06
N TYR A 24 7.92 0.43 9.67
CA TYR A 24 6.95 1.49 9.90
C TYR A 24 7.49 2.50 10.94
N ARG A 25 7.96 2.00 12.10
CA ARG A 25 8.43 2.84 13.21
C ARG A 25 9.69 3.65 12.88
N VAL A 26 10.59 3.12 12.07
CA VAL A 26 11.85 3.81 11.70
C VAL A 26 11.64 4.85 10.59
N CYS A 27 10.48 4.84 9.93
CA CYS A 27 10.24 5.73 8.80
C CYS A 27 10.16 7.20 9.26
N PRO A 28 10.94 8.11 8.65
CA PRO A 28 10.92 9.53 9.03
C PRO A 28 9.65 10.25 8.58
N GLN A 29 8.86 9.63 7.70
CA GLN A 29 7.54 10.10 7.26
C GLN A 29 6.49 9.04 7.61
N ILE A 30 6.51 8.57 8.87
CA ILE A 30 5.52 7.63 9.40
C ILE A 30 4.09 8.15 9.18
N ASP A 31 3.15 7.25 8.96
CA ASP A 31 1.73 7.51 8.63
C ASP A 31 1.48 8.26 7.31
N LYS A 32 2.54 8.69 6.62
CA LYS A 32 2.48 9.31 5.29
C LYS A 32 3.11 8.40 4.26
N ALA A 33 4.42 8.19 4.35
CA ALA A 33 5.18 7.33 3.46
C ALA A 33 4.95 5.84 3.70
N ILE A 34 4.61 5.45 4.93
CA ILE A 34 4.29 4.07 5.27
C ILE A 34 3.19 4.03 6.32
N THR A 35 2.17 3.21 6.08
CA THR A 35 1.06 2.95 7.00
C THR A 35 1.01 1.46 7.35
N LEU A 36 0.24 1.09 8.37
CA LEU A 36 -0.11 -0.30 8.68
C LEU A 36 -1.57 -0.52 8.31
N ASP A 37 -1.81 -1.33 7.28
CA ASP A 37 -3.15 -1.81 6.93
C ASP A 37 -3.52 -2.99 7.84
N LEU A 38 -4.63 -2.84 8.56
CA LEU A 38 -5.10 -3.81 9.55
C LEU A 38 -6.02 -4.82 8.87
N GLN A 39 -5.56 -6.06 8.76
CA GLN A 39 -6.34 -7.15 8.20
C GLN A 39 -6.62 -8.24 9.22
N HIS A 40 -7.75 -8.93 9.11
CA HIS A 40 -8.01 -10.11 9.94
C HIS A 40 -7.13 -11.28 9.50
N ASN A 41 -6.47 -11.95 10.45
CA ASN A 41 -5.74 -13.17 10.17
C ASN A 41 -6.73 -14.32 9.96
N GLU A 42 -6.98 -14.71 8.72
CA GLU A 42 -7.94 -15.77 8.38
C GLU A 42 -7.55 -17.13 8.96
N ARG A 43 -6.25 -17.41 9.12
CA ARG A 43 -5.74 -18.68 9.66
C ARG A 43 -6.10 -18.90 11.13
N THR A 44 -6.07 -17.85 11.94
CA THR A 44 -6.28 -17.96 13.40
C THR A 44 -7.57 -17.32 13.88
N GLY A 45 -8.17 -16.41 13.10
CA GLY A 45 -9.40 -15.69 13.42
C GLY A 45 -9.33 -14.79 14.66
N LYS A 46 -8.18 -14.72 15.34
CA LYS A 46 -8.01 -14.03 16.64
C LYS A 46 -7.04 -12.86 16.59
N HIS A 47 -6.14 -12.84 15.61
CA HIS A 47 -5.10 -11.82 15.52
C HIS A 47 -5.32 -10.93 14.29
N ALA A 48 -4.94 -9.66 14.41
CA ALA A 48 -4.81 -8.76 13.26
C ALA A 48 -3.41 -8.92 12.63
N MET A 49 -3.34 -8.86 11.31
CA MET A 49 -2.12 -8.65 10.56
C MET A 49 -1.95 -7.15 10.33
N PHE A 50 -0.72 -6.66 10.46
CA PHE A 50 -0.38 -5.24 10.39
C PHE A 50 0.43 -4.99 9.13
N LEU A 51 -0.21 -5.02 7.97
CA LEU A 51 0.50 -5.06 6.68
C LEU A 51 1.16 -3.70 6.40
N PRO A 52 2.49 -3.63 6.28
CA PRO A 52 3.14 -2.37 5.95
C PRO A 52 2.87 -1.99 4.50
N THR A 53 2.27 -0.83 4.28
CA THR A 53 1.93 -0.29 2.95
C THR A 53 2.70 1.00 2.71
N VAL A 54 3.52 1.03 1.65
CA VAL A 54 4.30 2.23 1.29
C VAL A 54 3.52 3.09 0.30
N HIS A 55 3.43 4.39 0.59
CA HIS A 55 2.79 5.39 -0.27
C HIS A 55 3.83 6.19 -1.04
N SER A 56 3.86 5.99 -2.35
CA SER A 56 4.88 6.57 -3.23
C SER A 56 4.92 8.10 -3.29
N GLN A 57 3.86 8.78 -2.88
CA GLN A 57 3.81 10.24 -2.86
C GLN A 57 4.69 10.84 -1.76
N ASP A 58 4.77 10.16 -0.61
CA ASP A 58 5.49 10.66 0.57
C ASP A 58 6.80 9.89 0.83
N CYS A 59 6.97 8.71 0.22
CA CYS A 59 8.19 7.94 0.36
C CYS A 59 9.38 8.67 -0.30
N THR A 60 10.40 8.96 0.51
CA THR A 60 11.60 9.66 0.05
C THR A 60 12.67 8.73 -0.52
N GLY A 61 12.49 7.42 -0.41
CA GLY A 61 13.50 6.43 -0.79
C GLY A 61 14.74 6.42 0.12
N CYS A 62 14.62 6.88 1.36
CA CYS A 62 15.77 7.03 2.27
C CYS A 62 16.43 5.72 2.76
N GLY A 63 15.84 4.55 2.52
CA GLY A 63 16.44 3.25 2.86
C GLY A 63 16.35 2.82 4.32
N LYS A 64 15.90 3.68 5.24
CA LYS A 64 15.83 3.33 6.69
C LYS A 64 14.98 2.09 6.97
N CYS A 65 13.88 1.91 6.25
CA CYS A 65 13.00 0.75 6.39
C CYS A 65 13.65 -0.57 5.93
N GLU A 66 14.49 -0.52 4.89
CA GLU A 66 15.24 -1.67 4.38
C GLU A 66 16.37 -2.05 5.35
N GLN A 67 17.14 -1.07 5.82
CA GLN A 67 18.22 -1.28 6.79
C GLN A 67 17.72 -1.79 8.14
N ALA A 68 16.54 -1.35 8.59
CA ALA A 68 15.97 -1.77 9.87
C ALA A 68 15.25 -3.12 9.80
N CYS A 69 15.11 -3.73 8.62
CA CYS A 69 14.47 -5.02 8.49
C CYS A 69 15.28 -6.07 9.29
N VAL A 70 14.62 -6.82 10.16
CA VAL A 70 15.27 -7.78 11.07
C VAL A 70 15.59 -9.12 10.41
N LEU A 71 15.16 -9.32 9.16
CA LEU A 71 15.46 -10.53 8.40
C LEU A 71 16.88 -10.45 7.83
N GLU A 72 17.54 -11.60 7.67
CA GLU A 72 18.87 -11.67 7.02
C GLU A 72 18.85 -11.10 5.60
N GLN A 73 17.74 -11.32 4.88
CA GLN A 73 17.44 -10.67 3.62
C GLN A 73 16.19 -9.81 3.78
N ALA A 74 16.33 -8.51 3.57
CA ALA A 74 15.25 -7.55 3.79
C ALA A 74 14.05 -7.83 2.86
N ALA A 75 12.87 -8.00 3.46
CA ALA A 75 11.61 -8.17 2.73
C ALA A 75 11.12 -6.89 2.06
N ILE A 76 11.55 -5.72 2.56
CA ILE A 76 11.27 -4.40 1.99
C ILE A 76 12.57 -3.82 1.45
N LYS A 77 12.57 -3.35 0.21
CA LYS A 77 13.76 -2.80 -0.46
C LYS A 77 13.47 -1.48 -1.14
N VAL A 78 14.45 -0.61 -1.24
CA VAL A 78 14.38 0.61 -2.03
C VAL A 78 14.82 0.32 -3.45
N LEU A 79 13.90 0.54 -4.40
CA LEU A 79 14.13 0.34 -5.81
C LEU A 79 14.17 1.69 -6.57
N PRO A 80 14.86 1.77 -7.71
CA PRO A 80 14.70 2.87 -8.66
C PRO A 80 13.22 3.06 -9.03
N MET A 81 12.78 4.31 -9.19
CA MET A 81 11.36 4.63 -9.47
C MET A 81 10.80 3.93 -10.71
N GLU A 82 11.63 3.79 -11.74
CA GLU A 82 11.30 3.10 -13.00
C GLU A 82 11.05 1.59 -12.83
N LEU A 83 11.64 0.96 -11.81
CA LEU A 83 11.38 -0.44 -11.46
C LEU A 83 10.23 -0.55 -10.44
N ALA A 84 10.09 0.44 -9.58
CA ALA A 84 9.17 0.41 -8.45
C ALA A 84 7.73 0.80 -8.82
N ARG A 85 7.53 1.61 -9.87
CA ARG A 85 6.22 2.13 -10.25
C ARG A 85 5.87 1.79 -11.69
N GLY A 86 4.70 1.18 -11.86
CA GLY A 86 4.03 1.12 -13.16
C GLY A 86 3.43 2.46 -13.58
N GLN A 87 3.17 2.60 -14.87
CA GLN A 87 2.50 3.75 -15.47
C GLN A 87 1.18 3.32 -16.11
N LEU A 88 0.13 4.11 -15.91
CA LEU A 88 -1.15 3.85 -16.55
C LEU A 88 -1.04 4.21 -18.04
N GLY A 89 -1.38 3.28 -18.92
CA GLY A 89 -1.40 3.56 -20.37
C GLY A 89 -2.45 4.62 -20.71
N GLU A 90 -2.21 5.42 -21.76
CA GLU A 90 -3.03 6.59 -22.12
C GLU A 90 -4.52 6.27 -22.37
N HIS A 91 -4.82 5.04 -22.73
CA HIS A 91 -6.18 4.58 -23.01
C HIS A 91 -7.01 4.32 -21.74
N TYR A 92 -6.37 4.18 -20.57
CA TYR A 92 -7.06 3.98 -19.31
C TYR A 92 -7.25 5.31 -18.59
N ARG A 93 -8.49 5.59 -18.20
CA ARG A 93 -8.84 6.79 -17.44
C ARG A 93 -9.60 6.41 -16.18
N TRP A 94 -9.38 7.18 -15.13
CA TRP A 94 -10.11 7.02 -13.89
C TRP A 94 -11.47 7.70 -13.97
N GLY A 95 -12.54 6.92 -13.96
CA GLY A 95 -13.90 7.46 -14.13
C GLY A 95 -14.28 8.53 -13.11
N TRP A 96 -13.76 8.49 -11.88
CA TRP A 96 -14.00 9.54 -10.87
C TRP A 96 -13.26 10.84 -11.17
N GLN A 97 -12.04 10.78 -11.72
CA GLN A 97 -11.31 11.98 -12.15
C GLN A 97 -11.98 12.63 -13.35
N GLU A 98 -12.42 11.82 -14.32
CA GLU A 98 -13.15 12.32 -15.49
C GLU A 98 -14.53 12.87 -15.09
N LYS A 99 -15.22 12.28 -14.11
CA LYS A 99 -16.45 12.84 -13.53
C LYS A 99 -16.22 14.21 -12.89
N GLN A 100 -15.14 14.37 -12.13
CA GLN A 100 -14.79 15.66 -11.53
C GLN A 100 -14.51 16.72 -12.60
N ARG A 101 -13.83 16.35 -13.69
CA ARG A 101 -13.54 17.24 -14.82
C ARG A 101 -14.80 17.61 -15.63
N ALA A 102 -15.66 16.64 -15.90
CA ALA A 102 -16.87 16.82 -16.72
C ALA A 102 -18.08 17.34 -15.92
N GLY A 103 -18.02 17.34 -14.59
CA GLY A 103 -19.14 17.70 -13.71
C GLY A 103 -20.26 16.65 -13.63
N HIS A 104 -20.17 15.53 -14.36
CA HIS A 104 -21.16 14.45 -14.37
C HIS A 104 -20.51 13.10 -14.69
N SER A 105 -21.18 11.99 -14.38
CA SER A 105 -20.65 10.65 -14.66
C SER A 105 -20.58 10.41 -16.16
N LEU A 106 -19.39 10.07 -16.67
CA LEU A 106 -19.19 9.66 -18.06
C LEU A 106 -19.46 8.16 -18.30
N VAL A 107 -19.61 7.38 -17.21
CA VAL A 107 -20.01 5.98 -17.29
C VAL A 107 -21.53 5.91 -17.36
N ALA A 108 -22.05 5.34 -18.45
CA ALA A 108 -23.48 5.11 -18.63
C ALA A 108 -23.98 4.07 -17.59
N GLY A 109 -24.92 4.48 -16.75
CA GLY A 109 -25.84 3.64 -15.98
C GLY A 109 -25.26 2.43 -15.23
N ARG A 110 -25.06 2.59 -13.91
CA ARG A 110 -25.51 1.54 -12.97
C ARG A 110 -26.66 2.13 -12.17
N PRO A 111 -27.80 1.43 -12.01
CA PRO A 111 -28.84 1.92 -11.12
C PRO A 111 -28.25 2.13 -9.74
N HIS A 112 -28.53 3.28 -9.15
CA HIS A 112 -28.41 3.44 -7.70
C HIS A 112 -29.17 2.27 -7.08
N ILE A 113 -28.46 1.33 -6.47
CA ILE A 113 -29.09 0.44 -5.50
C ILE A 113 -29.34 1.37 -4.31
N ALA A 114 -30.50 2.02 -4.34
CA ALA A 114 -31.04 2.73 -3.20
C ALA A 114 -31.04 1.74 -2.03
N GLY A 115 -30.50 2.18 -0.90
CA GLY A 115 -30.22 1.34 0.24
C GLY A 115 -31.32 0.33 0.54
N THR A 116 -30.94 -0.95 0.54
CA THR A 116 -31.67 -1.97 1.28
C THR A 116 -31.52 -1.60 2.75
N ARG A 117 -32.49 -0.85 3.26
CA ARG A 117 -32.84 -0.92 4.67
C ARG A 117 -33.39 -2.33 4.90
N ALA A 118 -32.63 -3.13 5.63
CA ALA A 118 -33.15 -4.20 6.47
C ALA A 118 -32.44 -4.05 7.82
#